data_AF-A0A855YA82-F1
#
_entry.id   AF-A0A855YA82-F1
#
_cell.length_a   1.000
_cell.length_b   1.000
_cell.length_c   1.000
_cell.angle_alpha   90.00
_cell.angle_beta   90.00
_cell.angle_gamma   90.00
#
_symmetry.space_group_name_H-M   'P 1'
#
loop_
_entity.id
_entity.type
_entity.pdbx_description
1 polymer ?
#
loop_
_entity_poly.entity_id
_entity_poly.type
_entity_poly.pdbx_seq_one_letter_code
_entity_poly.pdbx_strand_id
1 'polypeptide(L)'
;MFISKDQQTKIKQLNQILGMKHRSTPFDFNKKEDWIEAIEMITAEYVDFCEYWGRLSNLNSNLDESLECFYPASWVEISQEGNVKDAKLNNAIKSVNKAEDSLRVLMERAEEKCRKIWILVFESQQKAVIKEFLGEEMTCSIEDLQEILEEEIFEMATEIEYTGNVENSIREFSTNLKQKIELKKLEQ
;
A
#
# COMPACT_ATOMS: atom_id res chain seq x y z
N MET A 1 -8.42 10.48 5.67
CA MET A 1 -8.02 11.87 5.94
C MET A 1 -8.51 12.45 7.27
N PHE A 2 -9.53 11.89 7.93
CA PHE A 2 -10.10 12.50 9.14
C PHE A 2 -9.88 11.63 10.38
N ILE A 3 -9.11 12.14 11.34
CA ILE A 3 -8.96 11.55 12.68
C ILE A 3 -10.19 11.94 13.50
N SER A 4 -11.02 10.96 13.86
CA SER A 4 -12.20 11.17 14.71
C SER A 4 -11.83 11.66 16.11
N LYS A 5 -12.73 12.35 16.82
CA LYS A 5 -12.46 12.83 18.19
C LYS A 5 -11.99 11.73 19.15
N ASP A 6 -12.55 10.53 19.01
CA ASP A 6 -12.11 9.36 19.78
C ASP A 6 -10.67 8.97 19.45
N GLN A 7 -10.33 8.86 18.16
CA GLN A 7 -8.96 8.57 17.71
C GLN A 7 -7.97 9.66 18.16
N GLN A 8 -8.34 10.94 18.09
CA GLN A 8 -7.48 12.03 18.57
C GLN A 8 -7.15 11.86 20.06
N THR A 9 -8.14 11.47 20.86
CA THR A 9 -7.95 11.23 22.30
C THR A 9 -6.99 10.07 22.54
N LYS A 10 -7.18 8.96 21.83
CA LYS A 10 -6.31 7.77 21.92
C LYS A 10 -4.87 8.08 21.49
N ILE A 11 -4.68 8.82 20.40
CA ILE A 11 -3.34 9.19 19.92
C ILE A 11 -2.65 10.14 20.89
N LYS A 12 -3.38 11.11 21.47
CA LYS A 12 -2.83 12.01 22.50
C LYS A 12 -2.36 11.24 23.74
N GLN A 13 -3.15 10.27 24.20
CA GLN A 13 -2.76 9.40 25.31
C GLN A 13 -1.52 8.58 24.96
N LEU A 14 -1.48 7.98 23.76
CA LEU A 14 -0.34 7.20 23.29
C LEU A 14 0.94 8.04 23.24
N ASN A 15 0.88 9.23 22.65
CA ASN A 15 1.99 10.18 22.60
C ASN A 15 2.47 10.57 24.01
N GLN A 16 1.55 10.81 24.95
CA GLN A 16 1.90 11.16 26.32
C GLN A 16 2.58 10.01 27.08
N ILE A 17 2.08 8.78 26.92
CA ILE A 17 2.59 7.60 27.64
C ILE A 17 3.95 7.17 27.11
N LEU A 18 4.12 7.15 25.79
CA LEU A 18 5.30 6.58 25.13
C LEU A 18 6.30 7.64 24.64
N GLY A 19 6.04 8.94 24.88
CA GLY A 19 6.88 10.03 24.40
C GLY A 19 6.89 10.17 22.87
N MET A 20 5.89 9.60 22.19
CA MET A 20 5.78 9.62 20.73
C MET A 20 5.15 10.93 20.24
N LYS A 21 5.26 11.18 18.93
CA LYS A 21 4.79 12.41 18.28
C LYS A 21 3.87 12.15 17.09
N HIS A 22 3.02 11.12 17.19
CA HIS A 22 2.06 10.84 16.12
C HIS A 22 1.07 12.00 15.93
N ARG A 23 0.68 12.25 14.68
CA ARG A 23 -0.34 13.25 14.34
C ARG A 23 -1.65 12.97 15.09
N SER A 24 -2.13 13.95 15.83
CA SER A 24 -3.39 13.85 16.60
C SER A 24 -4.47 14.82 16.12
N THR A 25 -4.23 15.51 15.00
CA THR A 25 -5.15 16.47 14.39
C THR A 25 -5.36 16.11 12.92
N PRO A 26 -6.50 16.46 12.31
CA PRO A 26 -6.69 16.31 10.86
C PRO A 26 -5.67 17.12 10.06
N PHE A 27 -5.42 16.71 8.81
CA PHE A 27 -4.62 17.49 7.86
C PHE A 27 -5.33 18.78 7.46
N ASP A 28 -4.58 19.88 7.42
CA ASP A 28 -4.96 21.19 6.93
C ASP A 28 -4.30 21.44 5.58
N PHE A 29 -5.02 21.15 4.50
CA PHE A 29 -4.53 21.29 3.12
C PHE A 29 -4.38 22.74 2.64
N ASN A 30 -4.50 23.72 3.54
CA ASN A 30 -4.01 25.08 3.29
C ASN A 30 -2.52 25.24 3.63
N LYS A 31 -1.90 24.23 4.26
CA LYS A 31 -0.48 24.20 4.64
C LYS A 31 0.28 23.19 3.78
N LYS A 32 1.42 23.61 3.22
CA LYS A 32 2.26 22.74 2.38
C LYS A 32 2.76 21.52 3.16
N GLU A 33 3.11 21.71 4.43
CA GLU A 33 3.69 20.67 5.28
C GLU A 33 2.70 19.53 5.53
N ASP A 34 1.41 19.86 5.65
CA ASP A 34 0.36 18.86 5.83
C ASP A 34 0.05 18.08 4.55
N TRP A 35 0.28 18.67 3.37
CA TRP A 35 0.27 17.93 2.10
C TRP A 35 1.41 16.92 2.03
N ILE A 36 2.63 17.36 2.35
CA ILE A 36 3.82 16.51 2.33
C ILE A 36 3.63 15.32 3.26
N GLU A 37 3.29 15.57 4.53
CA GLU A 37 3.10 14.50 5.51
C GLU A 37 1.96 13.56 5.11
N ALA A 38 0.87 14.07 4.53
CA ALA A 38 -0.23 13.23 4.06
C ALA A 38 0.20 12.28 2.94
N ILE A 39 0.95 12.79 1.94
CA ILE A 39 1.45 11.99 0.83
C ILE A 39 2.44 10.94 1.33
N GLU A 40 3.43 11.33 2.14
CA GLU A 40 4.43 10.42 2.71
C GLU A 40 3.78 9.26 3.46
N MET A 41 2.87 9.58 4.40
CA MET A 41 2.25 8.57 5.25
C MET A 41 1.29 7.66 4.49
N ILE A 42 0.51 8.20 3.55
CA ILE A 42 -0.47 7.42 2.78
C ILE A 42 0.23 6.51 1.77
N THR A 43 1.25 7.02 1.07
CA THR A 43 2.00 6.22 0.10
C THR A 43 2.84 5.17 0.80
N ALA A 44 3.50 5.49 1.92
CA ALA A 44 4.21 4.48 2.70
C ALA A 44 3.27 3.40 3.28
N GLU A 45 2.06 3.77 3.75
CA GLU A 45 1.04 2.80 4.16
C GLU A 45 0.71 1.80 3.03
N TYR A 46 0.58 2.29 1.79
CA TYR A 46 0.33 1.43 0.64
C TYR A 46 1.50 0.50 0.34
N VAL A 47 2.73 1.02 0.26
CA VAL A 47 3.94 0.20 0.01
C VAL A 47 4.11 -0.87 1.09
N ASP A 48 3.90 -0.53 2.37
CA ASP A 48 3.90 -1.47 3.49
C ASP A 48 2.90 -2.61 3.27
N PHE A 49 1.62 -2.29 3.03
CA PHE A 49 0.60 -3.34 2.89
C PHE A 49 0.76 -4.15 1.59
N CYS A 50 1.29 -3.54 0.53
CA CYS A 50 1.65 -4.24 -0.70
C CYS A 50 2.72 -5.31 -0.42
N GLU A 51 3.80 -4.93 0.27
CA GLU A 51 4.86 -5.86 0.67
C GLU A 51 4.33 -6.95 1.62
N TYR A 52 3.57 -6.58 2.64
CA TYR A 52 3.07 -7.54 3.63
C TYR A 52 2.15 -8.58 2.98
N TRP A 53 1.25 -8.14 2.11
CA TRP A 53 0.41 -9.05 1.34
C TRP A 53 1.25 -9.91 0.40
N GLY A 54 2.19 -9.32 -0.35
CA GLY A 54 3.06 -10.04 -1.29
C GLY A 54 3.87 -11.16 -0.62
N ARG A 55 4.46 -10.89 0.56
CA ARG A 55 5.17 -11.91 1.35
C ARG A 55 4.25 -13.06 1.77
N LEU A 56 3.02 -12.75 2.16
CA LEU A 56 2.07 -13.76 2.61
C LEU A 56 1.49 -14.56 1.45
N SER A 57 1.28 -13.92 0.30
CA SER A 57 0.89 -14.58 -0.95
C SER A 57 1.96 -15.56 -1.40
N ASN A 58 3.24 -15.14 -1.38
CA ASN A 58 4.37 -16.03 -1.65
C ASN A 58 4.45 -17.20 -0.65
N LEU A 59 4.26 -16.95 0.65
CA LEU A 59 4.17 -18.03 1.63
C LEU A 59 3.04 -19.00 1.31
N ASN A 60 1.88 -18.50 0.89
CA ASN A 60 0.74 -19.34 0.53
C ASN A 60 1.04 -20.23 -0.69
N SER A 61 1.64 -19.67 -1.74
CA SER A 61 2.11 -20.44 -2.90
C SER A 61 3.14 -21.51 -2.51
N ASN A 62 4.14 -21.17 -1.70
CA ASN A 62 5.13 -22.14 -1.22
C ASN A 62 4.51 -23.25 -0.36
N LEU A 63 3.48 -22.91 0.42
CA LEU A 63 2.74 -23.89 1.19
C LEU A 63 2.03 -24.87 0.25
N ASP A 64 1.31 -24.39 -0.76
CA ASP A 64 0.62 -25.23 -1.75
C ASP A 64 1.60 -26.21 -2.44
N GLU A 65 2.74 -25.70 -2.94
CA GLU A 65 3.79 -26.52 -3.55
C GLU A 65 4.35 -27.58 -2.57
N SER A 66 4.56 -27.19 -1.31
CA SER A 66 5.02 -28.12 -0.28
C SER A 66 3.98 -29.22 0.03
N LEU A 67 2.69 -28.90 -0.06
CA LEU A 67 1.62 -29.87 0.14
C LEU A 67 1.52 -30.83 -1.04
N GLU A 68 1.65 -30.35 -2.27
CA GLU A 68 1.75 -31.19 -3.45
C GLU A 68 2.91 -32.18 -3.34
N CYS A 69 4.08 -31.72 -2.88
CA CYS A 69 5.28 -32.54 -2.78
C CYS A 69 5.25 -33.56 -1.62
N PHE A 70 4.94 -33.11 -0.40
CA PHE A 70 5.10 -33.90 0.82
C PHE A 70 3.80 -34.53 1.33
N TYR A 71 2.65 -34.00 0.94
CA TYR A 71 1.32 -34.48 1.35
C TYR A 71 0.37 -34.67 0.16
N PRO A 72 0.76 -35.35 -0.93
CA PRO A 72 0.02 -35.37 -2.19
C PRO A 72 -1.42 -35.91 -2.06
N ALA A 73 -1.66 -36.88 -1.17
CA ALA A 73 -3.01 -37.38 -0.90
C ALA A 73 -3.90 -36.30 -0.28
N SER A 74 -3.37 -35.54 0.68
CA SER A 74 -4.07 -34.41 1.29
C SER A 74 -4.23 -33.25 0.29
N TRP A 75 -3.25 -33.00 -0.56
CA TRP A 75 -3.34 -31.98 -1.60
C TRP A 75 -4.50 -32.27 -2.58
N VAL A 76 -4.63 -33.52 -3.06
CA VAL A 76 -5.77 -33.94 -3.88
C VAL A 76 -7.11 -33.78 -3.14
N GLU A 77 -7.18 -34.14 -1.84
CA GLU A 77 -8.38 -33.90 -1.02
C GLU A 77 -8.73 -32.40 -0.97
N ILE A 78 -7.76 -31.50 -0.84
CA ILE A 78 -7.99 -30.04 -0.87
C ILE A 78 -8.55 -29.61 -2.22
N SER A 79 -7.91 -30.01 -3.32
CA SER A 79 -8.31 -29.58 -4.66
C SER A 79 -9.70 -30.07 -5.05
N GLN A 80 -10.13 -31.22 -4.54
CA GLN A 80 -11.44 -31.83 -4.86
C GLN A 80 -12.55 -31.48 -3.87
N GLU A 81 -12.23 -31.43 -2.58
CA GLU A 81 -13.21 -31.33 -1.49
C GLU A 81 -13.11 -30.01 -0.70
N GLY A 82 -12.08 -29.20 -0.97
CA GLY A 82 -11.81 -27.93 -0.27
C GLY A 82 -11.37 -28.09 1.19
N ASN A 83 -11.10 -29.32 1.64
CA ASN A 83 -10.70 -29.61 3.01
C ASN A 83 -9.88 -30.91 3.09
N VAL A 84 -9.15 -31.09 4.20
CA VAL A 84 -8.41 -32.32 4.51
C VAL A 84 -8.81 -32.89 5.86
N LYS A 85 -8.66 -34.21 6.01
CA LYS A 85 -8.93 -34.91 7.27
C LYS A 85 -7.94 -34.56 8.38
N ASP A 86 -6.70 -34.22 8.04
CA ASP A 86 -5.72 -33.77 9.01
C ASP A 86 -6.10 -32.38 9.54
N ALA A 87 -6.60 -32.34 10.78
CA ALA A 87 -7.07 -31.11 11.40
C ALA A 87 -5.96 -30.05 11.55
N LYS A 88 -4.71 -30.45 11.79
CA LYS A 88 -3.60 -29.48 11.94
C LYS A 88 -3.24 -28.87 10.59
N LEU A 89 -3.16 -29.69 9.55
CA LEU A 89 -2.88 -29.23 8.21
C LEU A 89 -4.00 -28.31 7.69
N ASN A 90 -5.27 -28.73 7.85
CA ASN A 90 -6.43 -27.93 7.47
C ASN A 90 -6.44 -26.56 8.18
N ASN A 91 -6.10 -26.53 9.46
CA ASN A 91 -6.03 -25.28 10.23
C ASN A 91 -4.89 -24.37 9.74
N ALA A 92 -3.74 -24.91 9.38
CA ALA A 92 -2.62 -24.13 8.84
C ALA A 92 -3.02 -23.45 7.52
N ILE A 93 -3.54 -24.21 6.55
CA ILE A 93 -3.99 -23.70 5.25
C ILE A 93 -5.04 -22.60 5.43
N LYS A 94 -6.09 -22.88 6.22
CA LYS A 94 -7.16 -21.90 6.48
C LYS A 94 -6.64 -20.63 7.14
N SER A 95 -5.66 -20.74 8.02
CA SER A 95 -5.09 -19.58 8.71
C SER A 95 -4.25 -18.71 7.77
N VAL A 96 -3.46 -19.33 6.89
CA VAL A 96 -2.67 -18.62 5.88
C VAL A 96 -3.59 -17.94 4.87
N ASN A 97 -4.55 -18.66 4.28
CA ASN A 97 -5.53 -18.09 3.34
C ASN A 97 -6.29 -16.92 3.94
N LYS A 98 -6.79 -17.07 5.19
CA LYS A 98 -7.53 -16.01 5.87
C LYS A 98 -6.66 -14.77 6.13
N ALA A 99 -5.41 -14.97 6.50
CA ALA A 99 -4.48 -13.87 6.73
C ALA A 99 -4.13 -13.15 5.41
N GLU A 100 -3.93 -13.90 4.31
CA GLU A 100 -3.70 -13.34 2.97
C GLU A 100 -4.88 -12.50 2.52
N ASP A 101 -6.11 -13.04 2.62
CA ASP A 101 -7.33 -12.31 2.28
C ASP A 101 -7.49 -11.04 3.11
N SER A 102 -7.16 -11.11 4.41
CA SER A 102 -7.26 -9.94 5.28
C SER A 102 -6.24 -8.86 4.92
N LEU A 103 -5.00 -9.24 4.58
CA LEU A 103 -3.97 -8.29 4.15
C LEU A 103 -4.28 -7.71 2.77
N ARG A 104 -4.84 -8.50 1.84
CA ARG A 104 -5.31 -8.01 0.54
C ARG A 104 -6.31 -6.88 0.69
N VAL A 105 -7.32 -7.05 1.55
CA VAL A 105 -8.32 -6.00 1.81
C VAL A 105 -7.69 -4.73 2.40
N LEU A 106 -6.67 -4.87 3.25
CA LEU A 106 -5.96 -3.71 3.80
C LEU A 106 -5.10 -3.01 2.75
N MET A 107 -4.43 -3.78 1.88
CA MET A 107 -3.67 -3.28 0.74
C MET A 107 -4.58 -2.52 -0.24
N GLU A 108 -5.68 -3.11 -0.69
CA GLU A 108 -6.65 -2.48 -1.60
C GLU A 108 -7.18 -1.15 -1.03
N ARG A 109 -7.46 -1.13 0.28
CA ARG A 109 -7.88 0.09 0.98
C ARG A 109 -6.77 1.14 1.03
N ALA A 110 -5.52 0.74 1.19
CA ALA A 110 -4.38 1.65 1.20
C ALA A 110 -4.10 2.20 -0.21
N GLU A 111 -4.22 1.34 -1.23
CA GLU A 111 -4.13 1.70 -2.65
C GLU A 111 -5.14 2.79 -3.02
N GLU A 112 -6.40 2.60 -2.64
CA GLU A 112 -7.46 3.56 -2.94
C GLU A 112 -7.15 4.95 -2.33
N LYS A 113 -6.59 4.98 -1.12
CA LYS A 113 -6.15 6.24 -0.49
C LYS A 113 -4.96 6.84 -1.23
N CYS A 114 -3.98 6.01 -1.61
CA CYS A 114 -2.77 6.42 -2.33
C CYS A 114 -3.13 7.06 -3.68
N ARG A 115 -3.96 6.38 -4.47
CA ARG A 115 -4.48 6.93 -5.73
C ARG A 115 -5.18 8.26 -5.51
N LYS A 116 -6.08 8.35 -4.52
CA LYS A 116 -6.83 9.58 -4.24
C LYS A 116 -5.94 10.75 -3.83
N ILE A 117 -4.91 10.55 -2.99
CA ILE A 117 -4.04 11.66 -2.60
C ILE A 117 -3.19 12.17 -3.77
N TRP A 118 -2.69 11.25 -4.61
CA TRP A 118 -1.92 11.62 -5.80
C TRP A 118 -2.76 12.32 -6.86
N ILE A 119 -3.99 11.87 -7.12
CA ILE A 119 -4.92 12.62 -7.98
C ILE A 119 -5.17 14.03 -7.40
N LEU A 120 -5.49 14.10 -6.11
CA LEU A 120 -5.86 15.36 -5.46
C LEU A 120 -4.73 16.40 -5.49
N VAL A 121 -3.46 16.00 -5.34
CA VAL A 121 -2.32 16.94 -5.38
C VAL A 121 -2.14 17.56 -6.77
N PHE A 122 -2.36 16.78 -7.84
CA PHE A 122 -2.31 17.25 -9.22
C PHE A 122 -3.54 18.11 -9.58
N GLU A 123 -4.75 17.69 -9.20
CA GLU A 123 -5.99 18.46 -9.39
C GLU A 123 -5.92 19.84 -8.73
N SER A 124 -5.36 19.88 -7.51
CA SER A 124 -5.21 21.10 -6.73
C SER A 124 -4.04 21.98 -7.20
N GLN A 125 -3.31 21.55 -8.23
CA GLN A 125 -2.15 22.25 -8.81
C GLN A 125 -1.12 22.70 -7.76
N GLN A 126 -0.86 21.86 -6.75
CA GLN A 126 0.08 22.16 -5.66
C GLN A 126 1.53 22.04 -6.14
N LYS A 127 1.97 22.94 -7.02
CA LYS A 127 3.28 22.89 -7.70
C LYS A 127 4.47 22.69 -6.77
N ALA A 128 4.45 23.36 -5.61
CA ALA A 128 5.51 23.26 -4.62
C ALA A 128 5.56 21.88 -3.95
N VAL A 129 4.43 21.19 -3.83
CA VAL A 129 4.34 19.81 -3.29
C VAL A 129 4.75 18.82 -4.37
N ILE A 130 4.27 18.98 -5.60
CA ILE A 130 4.66 18.13 -6.74
C ILE A 130 6.19 18.17 -6.92
N LYS A 131 6.78 19.37 -6.88
CA LYS A 131 8.23 19.54 -6.97
C LYS A 131 9.00 18.88 -5.83
N GLU A 132 8.43 18.84 -4.62
CA GLU A 132 9.05 18.17 -3.47
C GLU A 132 9.29 16.69 -3.76
N PHE A 133 8.28 16.01 -4.33
CA PHE A 133 8.33 14.56 -4.54
C PHE A 133 8.93 14.16 -5.89
N LEU A 134 8.66 14.90 -6.96
CA LEU A 134 9.09 14.55 -8.32
C LEU A 134 10.39 15.26 -8.74
N GLY A 135 10.94 16.11 -7.86
CA GLY A 135 12.17 16.90 -8.08
C GLY A 135 12.01 18.09 -9.03
N GLU A 136 10.88 18.21 -9.72
CA GLU A 136 10.59 19.29 -10.65
C GLU A 136 9.10 19.64 -10.72
N GLU A 137 8.78 20.81 -11.26
CA GLU A 137 7.39 21.15 -11.57
C GLU A 137 6.93 20.29 -12.75
N MET A 138 6.08 19.32 -12.47
CA MET A 138 5.53 18.42 -13.48
C MET A 138 4.03 18.68 -13.64
N THR A 139 3.56 18.68 -14.88
CA THR A 139 2.13 18.65 -15.21
C THR A 139 1.77 17.31 -15.83
N CYS A 140 0.58 16.82 -15.52
CA CYS A 140 -0.03 15.62 -16.10
C CYS A 140 -1.53 15.92 -16.20
N SER A 141 -2.20 15.46 -17.27
CA SER A 141 -3.67 15.55 -17.29
C SER A 141 -4.24 14.63 -16.21
N ILE A 142 -5.43 14.94 -15.69
CA ILE A 142 -6.02 14.12 -14.62
C ILE A 142 -6.44 12.77 -15.19
N GLU A 143 -6.88 12.74 -16.45
CA GLU A 143 -7.21 11.53 -17.19
C GLU A 143 -5.99 10.61 -17.32
N ASP A 144 -4.84 11.13 -17.78
CA ASP A 144 -3.61 10.33 -17.90
C ASP A 144 -3.12 9.84 -16.52
N LEU A 145 -3.19 10.69 -15.49
CA LEU A 145 -2.78 10.31 -14.14
C LEU A 145 -3.68 9.22 -13.57
N GLN A 146 -4.98 9.28 -13.82
CA GLN A 146 -5.93 8.24 -13.41
C GLN A 146 -5.60 6.91 -14.09
N GLU A 147 -5.36 6.91 -15.40
CA GLU A 147 -4.98 5.72 -16.15
C GLU A 147 -3.68 5.11 -15.61
N ILE A 148 -2.62 5.91 -15.43
CA ILE A 148 -1.35 5.47 -14.84
C ILE A 148 -1.59 4.83 -13.45
N LEU A 149 -2.37 5.48 -12.58
CA LEU A 149 -2.60 4.98 -11.23
C LEU A 149 -3.58 3.80 -11.17
N GLU A 150 -4.36 3.54 -12.21
CA GLU A 150 -5.24 2.36 -12.29
C GLU A 150 -4.49 1.15 -12.84
N GLU A 151 -3.59 1.36 -13.81
CA GLU A 151 -2.89 0.28 -14.49
C GLU A 151 -1.56 -0.09 -13.80
N GLU A 152 -0.84 0.90 -13.27
CA GLU A 152 0.58 0.73 -12.92
C GLU A 152 0.87 0.85 -11.42
N ILE A 153 -0.10 1.25 -10.59
CA ILE A 153 0.15 1.56 -9.17
C ILE A 153 0.70 0.38 -8.38
N PHE A 154 0.24 -0.82 -8.70
CA PHE A 154 0.70 -2.05 -8.09
C PHE A 154 2.15 -2.35 -8.48
N GLU A 155 2.48 -2.28 -9.78
CA GLU A 155 3.86 -2.46 -10.27
C GLU A 155 4.81 -1.47 -9.59
N MET A 156 4.45 -0.19 -9.58
CA MET A 156 5.23 0.87 -8.95
C MET A 156 5.54 0.61 -7.47
N ALA A 157 4.65 -0.04 -6.73
CA ALA A 157 4.87 -0.41 -5.34
C ALA A 157 5.69 -1.68 -5.18
N THR A 158 5.48 -2.70 -6.03
CA THR A 158 6.20 -3.98 -5.94
C THR A 158 7.66 -3.93 -6.41
N GLU A 159 8.04 -2.95 -7.22
CA GLU A 159 9.42 -2.74 -7.66
C GLU A 159 10.33 -2.12 -6.58
N ILE A 160 9.74 -1.62 -5.49
CA ILE A 160 10.46 -0.95 -4.39
C ILE A 160 11.19 -1.97 -3.54
N GLU A 161 12.48 -1.72 -3.24
CA GLU A 161 13.19 -2.53 -2.26
C GLU A 161 12.69 -2.20 -0.85
N TYR A 162 11.92 -3.13 -0.27
CA TYR A 162 11.27 -2.87 1.00
C TYR A 162 12.24 -2.86 2.20
N THR A 163 12.39 -1.68 2.82
CA THR A 163 13.23 -1.46 4.00
C THR A 163 12.44 -1.09 5.27
N GLY A 164 11.11 -0.94 5.18
CA GLY A 164 10.26 -0.42 6.25
C GLY A 164 10.51 1.05 6.61
N ASN A 165 11.25 1.77 5.76
CA ASN A 165 11.54 3.18 5.95
C ASN A 165 10.60 4.05 5.09
N VAL A 166 9.80 4.90 5.76
CA VAL A 166 8.80 5.77 5.12
C VAL A 166 9.42 6.65 4.03
N GLU A 167 10.55 7.29 4.31
CA GLU A 167 11.24 8.20 3.37
C GLU A 167 11.74 7.44 2.12
N ASN A 168 12.21 6.21 2.30
CA ASN A 168 12.63 5.36 1.18
C ASN A 168 11.43 4.98 0.31
N SER A 169 10.36 4.50 0.93
CA SER A 169 9.13 4.08 0.24
C SER A 169 8.55 5.21 -0.60
N ILE A 170 8.41 6.42 -0.04
CA ILE A 170 7.87 7.55 -0.80
C ILE A 170 8.80 8.00 -1.92
N ARG A 171 10.11 8.00 -1.70
CA ARG A 171 11.09 8.44 -2.71
C ARG A 171 11.11 7.51 -3.92
N GLU A 172 11.15 6.20 -3.69
CA GLU A 172 11.15 5.21 -4.77
C GLU A 172 9.81 5.22 -5.50
N PHE A 173 8.68 5.23 -4.78
CA PHE A 173 7.36 5.35 -5.39
C PHE A 173 7.22 6.62 -6.25
N SER A 174 7.69 7.77 -5.75
CA SER A 174 7.65 9.03 -6.49
C SER A 174 8.52 9.01 -7.74
N THR A 175 9.66 8.30 -7.69
CA THR A 175 10.53 8.08 -8.84
C THR A 175 9.83 7.23 -9.89
N ASN A 176 9.17 6.15 -9.49
CA ASN A 176 8.42 5.28 -10.40
C ASN A 176 7.23 6.03 -11.03
N LEU A 177 6.46 6.77 -10.22
CA LEU A 177 5.35 7.60 -10.71
C LEU A 177 5.82 8.63 -11.73
N LYS A 178 6.92 9.32 -11.44
CA LYS A 178 7.54 10.26 -12.37
C LYS A 178 7.85 9.60 -13.72
N GLN A 179 8.49 8.44 -13.71
CA GLN A 179 8.84 7.71 -14.93
C GLN A 179 7.60 7.33 -15.74
N LYS A 180 6.54 6.82 -15.10
CA LYS A 180 5.29 6.47 -15.78
C LYS A 180 4.59 7.70 -16.40
N ILE A 181 4.61 8.85 -15.72
CA ILE A 181 4.10 10.12 -16.28
C ILE A 181 4.93 10.57 -17.48
N GLU A 182 6.26 10.46 -17.42
CA GLU A 182 7.14 10.83 -18.54
C GLU A 182 6.93 9.93 -19.76
N LEU A 183 6.76 8.62 -19.55
CA LEU A 183 6.47 7.66 -20.61
C LEU A 183 5.13 7.98 -21.29
N LYS A 184 4.07 8.24 -20.53
CA LYS A 184 2.75 8.58 -21.07
C LYS A 184 2.76 9.81 -21.97
N LYS A 185 3.61 10.79 -21.66
CA LYS A 185 3.79 12.01 -22.49
C LYS A 185 4.47 11.73 -23.84
N LEU A 186 5.26 10.67 -23.96
CA LEU A 186 5.93 10.32 -25.21
C LEU A 186 5.01 9.59 -26.20
N GLU A 187 3.87 9.09 -25.71
CA GLU A 187 2.86 8.38 -26.51
C GLU A 187 1.85 9.33 -27.18
N GLN A 188 1.85 10.62 -26.81
CA GLN A 188 0.97 11.69 -27.31
C GLN A 188 1.64 12.52 -28.42
#